data_AF-A0A968D259-F1
#
_entry.id   AF-A0A968D259-F1
#
_cell.length_a   1.000
_cell.length_b   1.000
_cell.length_c   1.000
_cell.angle_alpha   90.00
_cell.angle_beta   90.00
_cell.angle_gamma   90.00
#
_symmetry.space_group_name_H-M   'P 1'
#
loop_
_entity.id
_entity.type
_entity.pdbx_description
1 polymer ?
#
loop_
_entity_poly.entity_id
_entity_poly.type
_entity_poly.pdbx_seq_one_letter_code
_entity_poly.pdbx_strand_id
1 'polypeptide(L)' 'MERVIEKKTRNGKTKPLIRVGDILIEAGLVTRKQVEEALHEQRTGKRKRIGLILIERGVITEDQLLEALAQKFGL' A
#
# COMPACT_ATOMS: atom_id res chain seq x y z
N MET A 1 -19.77 9.28 -25.00
CA MET A 1 -19.90 9.52 -23.56
C MET A 1 -19.04 8.50 -22.84
N GLU A 2 -18.44 8.89 -21.73
CA GLU A 2 -17.08 8.56 -21.30
C GLU A 2 -16.76 7.07 -21.06
N ARG A 3 -15.61 6.63 -21.57
CA ARG A 3 -15.03 5.32 -21.28
C ARG A 3 -14.57 5.29 -19.82
N VAL A 4 -15.28 4.53 -19.01
CA VAL A 4 -14.89 4.15 -17.64
C VAL A 4 -13.55 3.41 -17.71
N ILE A 5 -12.51 3.99 -17.11
CA ILE A 5 -11.15 3.45 -17.10
C ILE A 5 -11.02 2.45 -15.95
N GLU A 6 -11.61 1.27 -16.09
CA GLU A 6 -11.43 0.18 -15.15
C GLU A 6 -10.07 -0.51 -15.43
N LYS A 7 -8.98 0.04 -14.87
CA LYS A 7 -7.66 -0.62 -14.94
C LYS A 7 -7.59 -1.78 -13.97
N LYS A 8 -8.18 -2.90 -14.42
CA LYS A 8 -7.93 -4.28 -14.00
C LYS A 8 -6.42 -4.52 -13.93
N THR A 9 -5.85 -4.51 -12.73
CA THR A 9 -4.43 -4.84 -12.54
C THR A 9 -4.26 -6.33 -12.86
N ARG A 10 -3.63 -6.61 -14.01
CA ARG A 10 -3.38 -7.95 -14.53
C ARG A 10 -2.49 -8.74 -13.56
N ASN A 11 -2.89 -10.00 -13.36
CA ASN A 11 -2.25 -11.02 -12.55
C ASN A 11 -0.88 -11.42 -13.12
N GLY A 12 0.10 -11.68 -12.24
CA GLY A 12 1.40 -12.24 -12.61
C GLY A 12 1.89 -13.17 -11.50
N LYS A 13 1.71 -14.49 -11.69
CA LYS A 13 2.23 -15.54 -10.79
C LYS A 13 3.77 -15.52 -10.83
N THR A 14 4.37 -14.90 -9.83
CA THR A 14 5.80 -14.96 -9.46
C THR A 14 5.83 -14.92 -7.92
N LYS A 15 6.83 -15.51 -7.26
CA LYS A 15 6.95 -15.66 -5.77
C LYS A 15 6.18 -14.58 -5.00
N PRO A 16 5.36 -14.89 -3.98
CA PRO A 16 4.47 -13.91 -3.35
C PRO A 16 5.29 -12.72 -2.87
N LEU A 17 5.31 -11.65 -3.68
CA LEU A 17 6.07 -10.46 -3.40
C LEU A 17 5.26 -9.75 -2.32
N ILE A 18 5.68 -9.90 -1.07
CA ILE A 18 4.99 -9.32 0.06
C ILE A 18 4.93 -7.80 -0.16
N ARG A 19 3.73 -7.26 -0.28
CA ARG A 19 3.52 -5.82 -0.53
C ARG A 19 3.35 -5.11 0.81
N VAL A 20 3.94 -3.92 0.94
CA VAL A 20 3.80 -3.08 2.13
C VAL A 20 2.33 -2.86 2.49
N GLY A 21 1.47 -2.61 1.50
CA GLY A 21 0.03 -2.46 1.75
C GLY A 21 -0.62 -3.69 2.38
N ASP A 22 -0.24 -4.89 1.95
CA ASP A 22 -0.80 -6.13 2.50
C ASP A 22 -0.30 -6.37 3.94
N ILE A 23 0.99 -6.10 4.20
CA ILE A 23 1.56 -6.17 5.56
C ILE A 23 0.79 -5.26 6.53
N LEU A 24 0.56 -4.01 6.12
CA LEU A 24 -0.12 -3.03 6.97
C LEU A 24 -1.59 -3.38 7.20
N ILE A 25 -2.25 -4.04 6.24
CA ILE A 25 -3.62 -4.56 6.41
C ILE A 25 -3.61 -5.73 7.40
N GLU A 26 -2.69 -6.68 7.23
CA GLU A 26 -2.54 -7.83 8.14
C GLU A 26 -2.21 -7.38 9.57
N ALA A 27 -1.43 -6.31 9.74
CA ALA A 27 -1.13 -5.69 11.02
C ALA A 27 -2.30 -4.87 11.61
N GLY A 28 -3.41 -4.71 10.89
CA GLY A 28 -4.57 -3.94 11.35
C GLY A 28 -4.36 -2.42 11.38
N LEU A 29 -3.24 -1.93 10.83
CA LEU A 29 -2.88 -0.50 10.82
C LEU A 29 -3.63 0.29 9.75
N VAL A 30 -4.01 -0.38 8.64
CA VAL A 30 -4.74 0.25 7.53
C VAL A 30 -5.83 -0.65 6.99
N THR A 31 -6.81 -0.04 6.35
CA THR A 31 -7.85 -0.74 5.59
C THR A 31 -7.44 -0.90 4.13
N ARG A 32 -8.04 -1.88 3.44
CA ARG A 32 -7.86 -2.05 1.98
C ARG A 32 -8.20 -0.77 1.21
N LYS A 33 -9.26 -0.06 1.61
CA LYS A 33 -9.67 1.20 0.99
C LYS A 33 -8.57 2.28 1.10
N GLN A 34 -7.96 2.45 2.28
CA GLN A 34 -6.87 3.41 2.47
C GLN A 34 -5.64 3.07 1.61
N VAL A 35 -5.33 1.78 1.46
CA VAL A 35 -4.25 1.31 0.58
C VAL A 35 -4.58 1.57 -0.90
N GLU A 36 -5.82 1.36 -1.32
CA GLU A 36 -6.27 1.65 -2.68
C GLU A 36 -6.19 3.14 -3.02
N GLU A 37 -6.59 4.00 -2.09
CA GLU A 37 -6.46 5.45 -2.23
C GLU A 37 -4.98 5.87 -2.32
N ALA A 38 -4.11 5.31 -1.48
CA ALA A 38 -2.67 5.56 -1.54
C ALA A 38 -2.04 5.06 -2.86
N LEU A 39 -2.52 3.93 -3.39
CA LEU A 39 -2.12 3.41 -4.71
C LEU A 39 -2.59 4.32 -5.85
N HIS A 40 -3.78 4.91 -5.72
CA HIS A 40 -4.28 5.88 -6.69
C HIS A 40 -3.42 7.15 -6.69
N GLU A 41 -3.08 7.67 -5.52
CA GLU A 41 -2.19 8.82 -5.37
C GLU A 41 -0.77 8.54 -5.89
N GLN A 42 -0.22 7.35 -5.63
CA GLN A 42 1.07 6.93 -6.18
C GLN A 42 1.10 6.97 -7.71
N ARG A 43 -0.03 6.65 -8.36
CA ARG A 43 -0.15 6.62 -9.83
C ARG A 43 -0.25 8.02 -10.44
N THR A 44 -0.82 8.98 -9.71
CA THR A 44 -1.01 10.36 -10.18
C THR A 44 0.14 11.29 -9.79
N GLY A 45 0.90 10.95 -8.74
CA GLY A 45 2.03 11.73 -8.24
C GLY A 45 3.41 11.21 -8.64
N LYS A 46 4.45 11.73 -7.96
CA LYS A 46 5.82 11.17 -8.02
C LYS A 46 5.80 9.74 -7.49
N ARG A 47 6.72 8.87 -7.96
CA ARG A 47 6.89 7.45 -7.54
C ARG A 47 7.25 7.30 -6.05
N LYS A 48 6.39 7.74 -5.13
CA LYS A 48 6.51 7.57 -3.68
C LYS A 48 6.15 6.14 -3.29
N ARG A 49 6.68 5.65 -2.17
CA ARG A 49 6.31 4.35 -1.60
C ARG A 49 4.95 4.45 -0.91
N ILE A 50 4.17 3.36 -0.93
CA ILE A 50 2.83 3.33 -0.29
C ILE A 50 2.90 3.66 1.20
N GLY A 51 3.87 3.10 1.93
CA GLY A 51 4.05 3.42 3.35
C GLY A 51 4.25 4.92 3.61
N LEU A 52 5.05 5.59 2.76
CA LEU A 52 5.27 7.04 2.90
C LEU A 52 4.00 7.85 2.63
N ILE A 53 3.22 7.48 1.61
CA ILE A 53 1.94 8.13 1.33
C ILE A 53 0.98 7.97 2.51
N LEU A 54 0.93 6.79 3.13
CA LEU A 54 0.09 6.54 4.31
C LEU A 54 0.55 7.35 5.53
N ILE A 55 1.86 7.58 5.70
CA ILE A 55 2.41 8.47 6.73
C ILE A 55 2.06 9.94 6.44
N GLU A 56 2.26 10.41 5.21
CA GLU A 56 1.94 11.78 4.82
C GLU A 56 0.44 12.10 4.98
N ARG A 57 -0.42 11.09 4.82
CA ARG A 57 -1.86 11.19 5.06
C ARG A 57 -2.26 11.07 6.54
N GLY A 58 -1.31 10.82 7.45
CA GLY A 58 -1.56 10.62 8.87
C GLY A 58 -2.33 9.34 9.21
N VAL A 59 -2.36 8.36 8.30
CA VAL A 59 -3.06 7.08 8.52
C VAL A 59 -2.25 6.19 9.46
N ILE A 60 -0.92 6.23 9.34
CA ILE A 60 0.04 5.51 10.19
C ILE A 60 1.21 6.42 10.52
N THR A 61 1.96 6.08 11.57
CA THR A 61 3.26 6.70 11.88
C THR A 61 4.42 5.94 11.24
N GLU A 62 5.60 6.56 11.23
CA GLU A 62 6.83 5.89 10.78
C GLU A 62 7.17 4.68 11.67
N ASP A 63 7.00 4.81 12.98
CA ASP A 63 7.22 3.72 13.94
C ASP A 63 6.30 2.52 13.67
N GLN A 64 5.01 2.78 13.41
CA GLN A 64 4.05 1.72 13.07
C GLN A 64 4.41 1.01 11.76
N LEU A 65 4.90 1.76 10.77
CA LEU A 65 5.39 1.18 9.53
C LEU A 65 6.62 0.29 9.78
N LEU A 66 7.60 0.78 10.55
CA LEU A 66 8.81 0.03 10.87
C LEU A 66 8.49 -1.24 11.67
N GLU A 67 7.63 -1.14 12.67
CA GLU A 67 7.21 -2.28 13.49
C GLU A 67 6.52 -3.35 12.64
N ALA A 68 5.56 -2.97 11.80
CA ALA A 68 4.86 -3.93 10.94
C ALA A 68 5.80 -4.61 9.93
N LEU A 69 6.79 -3.87 9.40
CA LEU A 69 7.81 -4.44 8.52
C LEU A 69 8.74 -5.38 9.28
N ALA A 70 9.22 -4.99 10.47
CA ALA A 70 10.08 -5.82 11.31
C ALA A 70 9.39 -7.13 11.68
N GLN A 71 8.14 -7.07 12.14
CA GLN A 71 7.32 -8.25 12.45
C GLN A 71 7.16 -9.18 11.23
N LYS A 72 6.94 -8.64 10.03
CA LYS A 72 6.78 -9.46 8.82
C LYS A 72 8.06 -10.17 8.39
N PHE A 73 9.20 -9.52 8.54
CA PHE A 73 10.50 -10.04 8.11
C PHE A 73 11.31 -10.72 9.22
N GLY A 74 10.83 -10.70 10.47
CA GLY A 74 11.51 -11.26 11.62
C GLY A 74 12.82 -10.54 11.96
N LEU A 75 12.86 -9.22 11.73
CA LEU A 75 14.00 -8.34 12.00
C LEU A 75 14.00 -7.83 13.44
#